data_AF-A0A6C0HTF2-F1
#
_entry.id   AF-A0A6C0HTF2-F1
#
_cell.length_a   1.000
_cell.length_b   1.000
_cell.length_c   1.000
_cell.angle_alpha   90.00
_cell.angle_beta   90.00
_cell.angle_gamma   90.00
#
_symmetry.space_group_name_H-M   'P 1'
#
loop_
_entity.id
_entity.type
_entity.pdbx_description
1 polymer ?
#
loop_
_entity_poly.entity_id
_entity_poly.type
_entity_poly.pdbx_seq_one_letter_code
_entity_poly.pdbx_strand_id
1 'polypeptide(L)'
;MEKNEEKNEEKNEEKNEEKNEEKNGEKNDKKDICIDSSLFEKKKRNKKSENVLEITPKIPKKRVITTTEEWKFEAYELLPEKQLEYVKQLYENNIIDINPCKFIKQQLQQKLGGYRSQDLKKDKYKEEIFIKKEQVLQLMLEIENLCFYCKKRVHVLYENVREPVQWTLERMDNELGHNKDNVVIACLNCNLHRKTMHYERYLFTKQMNIVKTENR
;
A
#
# COMPACT_ATOMS: atom_id res chain seq x y z
N MET A 1 -16.03 44.41 -42.54
CA MET A 1 -16.20 42.95 -42.45
C MET A 1 -15.38 42.39 -41.28
N GLU A 2 -15.42 43.05 -40.12
CA GLU A 2 -14.53 42.73 -38.97
C GLU A 2 -15.31 42.71 -37.64
N LYS A 3 -16.66 42.67 -37.66
CA LYS A 3 -17.49 42.59 -36.45
C LYS A 3 -18.24 41.27 -36.28
N ASN A 4 -17.93 40.29 -37.14
CA ASN A 4 -18.55 38.96 -37.12
C ASN A 4 -17.55 37.83 -36.81
N GLU A 5 -16.28 38.14 -36.54
CA GLU A 5 -15.27 37.15 -36.14
C GLU A 5 -15.09 37.09 -34.61
N GLU A 6 -15.17 38.21 -33.89
CA GLU A 6 -15.06 38.23 -32.42
C GLU A 6 -16.24 37.56 -31.67
N LYS A 7 -17.41 37.39 -32.30
CA LYS A 7 -18.57 36.72 -31.65
C LYS A 7 -18.55 35.19 -31.76
N ASN A 8 -17.62 34.62 -32.51
CA ASN A 8 -17.45 33.17 -32.64
C ASN A 8 -16.31 32.60 -31.79
N GLU A 9 -15.45 33.45 -31.22
CA GLU A 9 -14.41 33.02 -30.28
C GLU A 9 -14.96 32.93 -28.84
N GLU A 10 -15.75 33.88 -28.36
CA GLU A 10 -16.37 33.81 -27.01
C GLU A 10 -17.37 32.64 -26.85
N LYS A 11 -18.02 32.18 -27.93
CA LYS A 11 -18.95 31.04 -27.88
C LYS A 11 -18.27 29.66 -27.89
N ASN A 12 -16.99 29.60 -28.20
CA ASN A 12 -16.20 28.36 -28.15
C ASN A 12 -15.41 28.22 -26.84
N GLU A 13 -15.25 29.29 -26.07
CA GLU A 13 -14.69 29.23 -24.71
C GLU A 13 -15.74 28.79 -23.67
N GLU A 14 -16.99 29.29 -23.72
CA GLU A 14 -18.05 28.84 -22.79
C GLU A 14 -18.47 27.36 -23.00
N LYS A 15 -18.28 26.79 -24.20
CA LYS A 15 -18.58 25.36 -24.47
C LYS A 15 -17.47 24.38 -24.08
N ASN A 16 -16.27 24.88 -23.79
CA ASN A 16 -15.14 24.07 -23.31
C ASN A 16 -14.99 24.11 -21.79
N GLU A 17 -15.62 25.07 -21.10
CA GLU A 17 -15.72 25.07 -19.64
C GLU A 17 -16.81 24.12 -19.11
N GLU A 18 -17.96 23.97 -19.80
CA GLU A 18 -19.02 23.02 -19.39
C GLU A 18 -18.70 21.53 -19.63
N LYS A 19 -17.58 21.19 -20.27
CA LYS A 19 -17.17 19.78 -20.49
C LYS A 19 -16.03 19.30 -19.59
N ASN A 20 -15.45 20.16 -18.76
CA ASN A 20 -14.31 19.82 -17.90
C ASN A 20 -14.67 19.64 -16.41
N GLU A 21 -15.94 19.79 -16.02
CA GLU A 21 -16.39 19.52 -14.64
C GLU A 21 -16.89 18.08 -14.38
N GLU A 22 -16.98 17.21 -15.39
CA GLU A 22 -17.56 15.85 -15.23
C GLU A 22 -16.57 14.70 -14.94
N LYS A 23 -15.30 14.97 -14.60
CA LYS A 23 -14.34 13.91 -14.24
C LYS A 23 -13.55 14.20 -12.97
N ASN A 24 -14.23 14.53 -11.88
CA ASN A 24 -13.68 14.35 -10.53
C ASN A 24 -14.75 13.76 -9.62
N GLY A 25 -14.94 12.46 -9.79
CA GLY A 25 -15.59 11.61 -8.81
C GLY A 25 -14.84 10.29 -8.82
N GLU A 26 -13.74 10.20 -8.06
CA GLU A 26 -13.21 8.91 -7.65
C GLU A 26 -14.33 8.19 -6.87
N LYS A 27 -15.11 7.40 -7.61
CA LYS A 27 -15.98 6.40 -7.01
C LYS A 27 -15.05 5.47 -6.26
N ASN A 28 -15.13 5.52 -4.94
CA ASN A 28 -14.77 4.40 -4.10
C ASN A 28 -15.65 3.22 -4.53
N ASP A 29 -15.21 2.47 -5.54
CA ASP A 29 -15.87 1.29 -6.10
C ASP A 29 -15.74 0.12 -5.11
N LYS A 30 -16.34 0.29 -3.92
CA LYS A 30 -16.66 -0.83 -3.04
C LYS A 30 -17.84 -1.54 -3.67
N LYS A 31 -17.58 -2.70 -4.28
CA LYS A 31 -18.61 -3.58 -4.81
C LYS A 31 -19.18 -4.40 -3.65
N ASP A 32 -20.33 -3.96 -3.15
CA ASP A 32 -21.08 -4.69 -2.14
C ASP A 32 -21.74 -5.90 -2.80
N ILE A 33 -21.52 -7.07 -2.19
CA ILE A 33 -22.25 -8.29 -2.56
C ILE A 33 -23.25 -8.55 -1.44
N CYS A 34 -24.53 -8.27 -1.74
CA CYS A 34 -25.64 -8.63 -0.87
C CYS A 34 -25.96 -10.11 -1.08
N ILE A 35 -25.89 -10.90 -0.01
CA ILE A 35 -26.24 -12.32 -0.07
C ILE A 35 -27.43 -12.58 0.85
N ASP A 36 -28.53 -13.08 0.27
CA ASP A 36 -29.67 -13.52 1.05
C ASP A 36 -29.30 -14.78 1.83
N SER A 37 -29.35 -14.67 3.15
CA SER A 37 -29.08 -15.77 4.08
C SER A 37 -30.04 -16.97 3.92
N SER A 38 -31.19 -16.77 3.26
CA SER A 38 -32.15 -17.84 2.93
C SER A 38 -31.63 -18.81 1.88
N LEU A 39 -30.64 -18.42 1.06
CA LEU A 39 -30.07 -19.23 -0.02
C LEU A 39 -29.07 -20.29 0.47
N PHE A 40 -28.68 -20.26 1.75
CA PHE A 40 -27.75 -21.23 2.32
C PHE A 40 -28.49 -22.31 3.11
N GLU A 41 -28.85 -23.41 2.45
CA GLU A 41 -29.24 -24.63 3.16
C GLU A 41 -28.07 -25.14 4.00
N LYS A 42 -28.29 -25.29 5.33
CA LYS A 42 -27.33 -25.85 6.27
C LYS A 42 -27.09 -27.34 5.96
N LYS A 43 -26.21 -27.65 5.01
CA LYS A 43 -25.69 -29.01 4.87
C LYS A 43 -24.90 -29.37 6.14
N LYS A 44 -25.39 -30.34 6.91
CA LYS A 44 -24.68 -30.96 8.03
C LYS A 44 -23.34 -31.52 7.50
N ARG A 45 -22.25 -30.80 7.74
CA ARG A 45 -20.90 -31.31 7.50
C ARG A 45 -20.60 -32.37 8.55
N ASN A 46 -20.41 -33.62 8.13
CA ASN A 46 -19.84 -34.65 8.97
C ASN A 46 -18.44 -34.20 9.43
N LYS A 47 -18.24 -34.11 10.74
CA LYS A 47 -16.94 -33.84 11.38
C LYS A 47 -15.98 -34.98 11.01
N LYS A 48 -15.17 -34.79 9.97
CA LYS A 48 -13.89 -35.50 9.89
C LYS A 48 -12.98 -34.87 10.94
N SER A 49 -12.43 -35.70 11.82
CA SER A 49 -11.45 -35.30 12.83
C SER A 49 -10.17 -34.83 12.11
N GLU A 50 -10.09 -33.55 11.81
CA GLU A 50 -8.83 -32.92 11.45
C GLU A 50 -7.96 -32.90 12.71
N ASN A 51 -6.77 -33.48 12.59
CA ASN A 51 -5.74 -33.41 13.61
C ASN A 51 -5.26 -31.95 13.64
N VAL A 52 -5.90 -31.12 14.46
CA VAL A 52 -5.53 -29.72 14.65
C VAL A 52 -4.21 -29.73 15.42
N LEU A 53 -3.10 -29.68 14.69
CA LEU A 53 -1.81 -29.31 15.25
C LEU A 53 -2.00 -27.97 15.95
N GLU A 54 -1.85 -27.98 17.27
CA GLU A 54 -1.94 -26.81 18.12
C GLU A 54 -0.75 -25.90 17.78
N ILE A 55 -0.98 -24.94 16.88
CA ILE A 55 0.03 -23.95 16.51
C ILE A 55 0.14 -22.98 17.68
N THR A 56 1.08 -23.23 18.59
CA THR A 56 1.44 -22.24 19.60
C THR A 56 1.89 -20.96 18.88
N PRO A 57 1.31 -19.78 19.20
CA PRO A 57 1.71 -18.53 18.56
C PRO A 57 3.20 -18.26 18.85
N LYS A 58 4.03 -18.25 17.80
CA LYS A 58 5.45 -17.92 17.94
C LYS A 58 5.59 -16.49 18.45
N ILE A 59 6.25 -16.32 19.59
CA ILE A 59 6.53 -15.02 20.18
C ILE A 59 7.32 -14.17 19.17
N PRO A 60 6.87 -12.96 18.82
CA PRO A 60 7.55 -12.11 17.87
C PRO A 60 8.93 -11.71 18.40
N LYS A 61 9.98 -12.00 17.61
CA LYS A 61 11.36 -11.64 17.93
C LYS A 61 11.62 -10.17 17.57
N LYS A 62 12.20 -9.40 18.49
CA LYS A 62 12.64 -8.03 18.23
C LYS A 62 13.78 -7.98 17.21
N ARG A 63 13.86 -6.89 16.43
CA ARG A 63 14.95 -6.68 15.47
C ARG A 63 16.24 -6.35 16.21
N VAL A 64 17.38 -6.75 15.66
CA VAL A 64 18.69 -6.43 16.26
C VAL A 64 18.89 -4.91 16.37
N ILE A 65 18.40 -4.15 15.39
CA ILE A 65 18.55 -2.69 15.43
C ILE A 65 17.74 -2.03 16.55
N THR A 66 16.70 -2.70 17.10
CA THR A 66 15.93 -2.12 18.21
C THR A 66 16.63 -2.28 19.55
N THR A 67 17.75 -3.02 19.60
CA THR A 67 18.58 -3.15 20.81
C THR A 67 19.80 -2.23 20.76
N THR A 68 20.01 -1.49 19.68
CA THR A 68 21.13 -0.55 19.57
C THR A 68 20.76 0.81 20.13
N GLU A 69 21.76 1.62 20.46
CA GLU A 69 21.56 3.00 20.91
C GLU A 69 20.95 3.92 19.84
N GLU A 70 20.86 3.45 18.58
CA GLU A 70 20.20 4.19 17.50
C GLU A 70 18.68 4.12 17.59
N TRP A 71 18.12 3.10 18.27
CA TRP A 71 16.67 2.95 18.47
C TRP A 71 16.26 3.57 19.81
N LYS A 72 16.07 4.89 19.81
CA LYS A 72 15.61 5.68 20.95
C LYS A 72 14.33 6.40 20.57
N PHE A 73 13.22 5.67 20.61
CA PHE A 73 11.89 6.18 20.28
C PHE A 73 10.92 5.92 21.41
N GLU A 74 10.16 6.95 21.76
CA GLU A 74 9.02 6.83 22.65
C GLU A 74 7.81 6.23 21.92
N ALA A 75 6.88 5.65 22.67
CA ALA A 75 5.71 4.98 22.07
C ALA A 75 4.88 5.91 21.17
N TYR A 76 4.79 7.20 21.50
CA TYR A 76 4.05 8.18 20.69
C TYR A 76 4.74 8.50 19.36
N GLU A 77 6.07 8.38 19.27
CA GLU A 77 6.84 8.59 18.03
C GLU A 77 6.65 7.43 17.05
N LEU A 78 6.20 6.27 17.55
CA LEU A 78 5.92 5.10 16.72
C LEU A 78 4.48 5.06 16.20
N LEU A 79 3.64 6.05 16.52
CA LEU A 79 2.25 6.10 16.04
C LEU A 79 2.19 6.21 14.51
N PRO A 80 1.25 5.53 13.83
CA PRO A 80 1.13 5.55 12.37
C PRO A 80 1.05 6.97 11.78
N GLU A 81 0.33 7.86 12.44
CA GLU A 81 0.14 9.25 12.03
C GLU A 81 1.48 10.02 12.07
N LYS A 82 2.30 9.79 13.10
CA LYS A 82 3.64 10.37 13.20
C LYS A 82 4.58 9.82 12.13
N GLN A 83 4.49 8.53 11.83
CA GLN A 83 5.31 7.93 10.77
C GLN A 83 4.99 8.50 9.37
N LEU A 84 3.72 8.85 9.09
CA LEU A 84 3.35 9.56 7.87
C LEU A 84 3.94 10.97 7.83
N GLU A 85 3.92 11.69 8.94
CA GLU A 85 4.54 13.01 9.06
C GLU A 85 6.06 12.95 8.79
N TYR A 86 6.77 11.94 9.33
CA TYR A 86 8.20 11.76 9.03
C TYR A 86 8.46 11.47 7.54
N VAL A 87 7.61 10.70 6.88
CA VAL A 87 7.70 10.47 5.43
C VAL A 87 7.52 11.78 4.67
N LYS A 88 6.55 12.61 5.07
CA LYS A 88 6.31 13.93 4.48
C LYS A 88 7.54 14.84 4.61
N GLN A 89 8.10 14.95 5.82
CA GLN A 89 9.32 15.73 6.07
C GLN A 89 10.50 15.25 5.22
N LEU A 90 10.66 13.93 5.05
CA LEU A 90 11.70 13.35 4.22
C LEU A 90 11.50 13.62 2.73
N TYR A 91 10.25 13.62 2.25
CA TYR A 91 9.92 13.90 0.86
C TYR A 91 10.10 15.39 0.51
N GLU A 92 9.58 16.28 1.36
CA GLU A 92 9.67 17.74 1.20
C GLU A 92 11.05 18.30 1.57
N ASN A 93 11.92 17.47 2.14
CA ASN A 93 13.23 17.86 2.66
C ASN A 93 13.17 18.97 3.74
N ASN A 94 12.08 19.01 4.51
CA ASN A 94 11.85 19.93 5.63
C ASN A 94 11.89 19.15 6.96
N ILE A 95 13.09 18.74 7.36
CA ILE A 95 13.30 17.81 8.49
C ILE A 95 13.23 18.56 9.83
N ILE A 96 12.20 18.26 10.62
CA ILE A 96 12.02 18.73 12.00
C ILE A 96 12.40 17.60 12.98
N ASP A 97 11.88 16.40 12.74
CA ASP A 97 12.11 15.21 13.56
C ASP A 97 13.40 14.49 13.13
N ILE A 98 14.55 15.09 13.50
CA ILE A 98 15.88 14.69 13.01
C ILE A 98 16.16 13.19 13.22
N ASN A 99 15.93 12.67 14.43
CA ASN A 99 16.27 11.29 14.77
C ASN A 99 15.39 10.27 14.00
N PRO A 100 14.04 10.33 14.07
CA PRO A 100 13.17 9.46 13.28
C PRO A 100 13.45 9.53 11.78
N CYS A 101 13.57 10.74 11.21
CA CYS A 101 13.82 10.92 9.78
C CYS A 101 15.17 10.34 9.34
N LYS A 102 16.24 10.58 10.11
CA LYS A 102 17.56 9.98 9.85
C LYS A 102 17.49 8.46 9.86
N PHE A 103 16.84 7.88 10.86
CA PHE A 103 16.70 6.44 11.01
C PHE A 103 15.90 5.84 9.86
N ILE A 104 14.73 6.41 9.53
CA ILE A 104 13.89 5.98 8.41
C ILE A 104 14.68 6.00 7.10
N LYS A 105 15.41 7.07 6.82
CA LYS A 105 16.23 7.21 5.60
C LYS A 105 17.23 6.07 5.46
N GLN A 106 17.93 5.74 6.54
CA GLN A 106 18.89 4.62 6.57
C GLN A 106 18.19 3.27 6.33
N GLN A 107 17.07 3.01 7.01
CA GLN A 107 16.33 1.75 6.87
C GLN A 107 15.72 1.58 5.48
N LEU A 108 15.23 2.66 4.88
CA LEU A 108 14.68 2.67 3.53
C LEU A 108 15.77 2.34 2.50
N GLN A 109 16.95 2.94 2.61
CA GLN A 109 18.10 2.62 1.76
C GLN A 109 18.52 1.15 1.87
N GLN A 110 18.60 0.60 3.09
CA GLN A 110 18.89 -0.82 3.30
C GLN A 110 17.85 -1.72 2.63
N LYS A 111 16.56 -1.37 2.75
CA LYS A 111 15.47 -2.16 2.16
C LYS A 111 15.50 -2.13 0.64
N LEU A 112 15.72 -0.95 0.04
CA LEU A 112 15.92 -0.80 -1.41
C LEU A 112 17.11 -1.60 -1.92
N GLY A 113 18.24 -1.59 -1.21
CA GLY A 113 19.39 -2.45 -1.51
C GLY A 113 19.00 -3.93 -1.53
N GLY A 114 18.18 -4.36 -0.56
CA GLY A 114 17.63 -5.71 -0.51
C GLY A 114 16.75 -6.07 -1.71
N TYR A 115 15.92 -5.15 -2.20
CA TYR A 115 15.10 -5.36 -3.41
C TYR A 115 15.95 -5.42 -4.67
N ARG A 116 16.93 -4.52 -4.81
CA ARG A 116 17.92 -4.54 -5.90
C ARG A 116 18.66 -5.87 -5.98
N SER A 117 19.19 -6.35 -4.84
CA SER A 117 19.87 -7.65 -4.79
C SER A 117 18.95 -8.82 -5.14
N GLN A 118 17.66 -8.76 -4.79
CA GLN A 118 16.70 -9.79 -5.18
C GLN A 118 16.47 -9.82 -6.69
N ASP A 119 16.34 -8.65 -7.32
CA ASP A 119 16.10 -8.56 -8.75
C ASP A 119 17.34 -8.95 -9.56
N LEU A 120 18.55 -8.57 -9.11
CA LEU A 120 19.81 -9.04 -9.70
C LEU A 120 19.91 -10.56 -9.67
N LYS A 121 19.58 -11.20 -8.53
CA LYS A 121 19.59 -12.67 -8.40
C LYS A 121 18.57 -13.39 -9.28
N LYS A 122 17.53 -12.67 -9.73
CA LYS A 122 16.43 -13.21 -10.53
C LYS A 122 16.45 -12.73 -11.98
N ASP A 123 17.52 -12.06 -12.39
CA ASP A 123 17.67 -11.47 -13.73
C ASP A 123 16.52 -10.51 -14.12
N LYS A 124 16.08 -9.69 -13.15
CA LYS A 124 14.96 -8.73 -13.30
C LYS A 124 15.37 -7.27 -13.11
N TYR A 125 16.64 -7.02 -12.82
CA TYR A 125 17.15 -5.68 -12.50
C TYR A 125 17.43 -4.86 -13.77
N LYS A 126 16.95 -3.61 -13.79
CA LYS A 126 17.22 -2.61 -14.83
C LYS A 126 17.45 -1.25 -14.18
N GLU A 127 18.69 -0.75 -14.21
CA GLU A 127 19.13 0.45 -13.47
C GLU A 127 18.31 1.70 -13.85
N GLU A 128 17.94 1.82 -15.12
CA GLU A 128 17.30 3.00 -15.71
C GLU A 128 15.87 3.20 -15.20
N ILE A 129 15.21 2.10 -14.84
CA ILE A 129 13.80 2.08 -14.44
C ILE A 129 13.59 1.60 -13.01
N PHE A 130 14.66 1.15 -12.33
CA PHE A 130 14.60 0.75 -10.93
C PHE A 130 14.15 1.94 -10.07
N ILE A 131 13.21 1.68 -9.17
CA ILE A 131 12.63 2.72 -8.34
C ILE A 131 13.64 3.31 -7.34
N LYS A 132 13.66 4.64 -7.27
CA LYS A 132 14.55 5.40 -6.38
C LYS A 132 13.89 5.73 -5.05
N LYS A 133 14.70 6.14 -4.06
CA LYS A 133 14.26 6.53 -2.72
C LYS A 133 13.15 7.57 -2.75
N GLU A 134 13.35 8.62 -3.55
CA GLU A 134 12.45 9.76 -3.68
C GLU A 134 11.07 9.31 -4.19
N GLN A 135 11.05 8.36 -5.13
CA GLN A 135 9.82 7.79 -5.67
C GLN A 135 9.11 6.89 -4.64
N VAL A 136 9.85 6.14 -3.83
CA VAL A 136 9.24 5.36 -2.73
C VAL A 136 8.58 6.28 -1.69
N LEU A 137 9.26 7.37 -1.31
CA LEU A 137 8.70 8.36 -0.39
C LEU A 137 7.45 9.02 -0.97
N GLN A 138 7.49 9.36 -2.27
CA GLN A 138 6.33 9.88 -3.00
C GLN A 138 5.15 8.91 -2.95
N LEU A 139 5.36 7.64 -3.32
CA LEU A 139 4.31 6.61 -3.28
C LEU A 139 3.73 6.44 -1.88
N MET A 140 4.56 6.46 -0.84
CA MET A 140 4.13 6.38 0.55
C MET A 140 3.24 7.57 0.94
N LEU A 141 3.58 8.78 0.49
CA LEU A 141 2.84 9.99 0.78
C LEU A 141 1.50 10.02 0.03
N GLU A 142 1.50 9.73 -1.26
CA GLU A 142 0.31 9.73 -2.14
C GLU A 142 -0.79 8.79 -1.64
N ILE A 143 -0.41 7.64 -1.07
CA ILE A 143 -1.37 6.66 -0.55
C ILE A 143 -1.57 6.78 0.97
N GLU A 144 -1.00 7.79 1.63
CA GLU A 144 -1.03 7.99 3.08
C GLU A 144 -0.53 6.77 3.90
N ASN A 145 0.53 6.11 3.42
CA ASN A 145 1.05 4.85 3.97
C ASN A 145 0.00 3.73 4.03
N LEU A 146 -1.06 3.76 3.23
CA LEU A 146 -2.04 2.67 3.20
C LEU A 146 -1.51 1.49 2.36
N CYS A 147 -1.62 0.29 2.91
CA CYS A 147 -1.37 -0.93 2.14
C CYS A 147 -2.31 -0.99 0.93
N PHE A 148 -1.75 -1.19 -0.27
CA PHE A 148 -2.49 -1.28 -1.52
C PHE A 148 -3.70 -2.22 -1.44
N TYR A 149 -3.57 -3.37 -0.75
CA TYR A 149 -4.60 -4.39 -0.69
C TYR A 149 -5.60 -4.25 0.46
N CYS A 150 -5.11 -4.14 1.70
CA CYS A 150 -5.98 -4.18 2.88
C CYS A 150 -6.34 -2.80 3.43
N LYS A 151 -5.77 -1.72 2.86
CA LYS A 151 -6.00 -0.33 3.26
C LYS A 151 -5.74 -0.04 4.75
N LYS A 152 -4.92 -0.87 5.41
CA LYS A 152 -4.38 -0.57 6.74
C LYS A 152 -3.08 0.22 6.57
N ARG A 153 -2.83 1.18 7.46
CA ARG A 153 -1.56 1.91 7.49
C ARG A 153 -0.39 0.95 7.72
N VAL A 154 0.64 1.08 6.91
CA VAL A 154 1.88 0.34 7.04
C VAL A 154 2.84 1.07 7.97
N HIS A 155 3.67 0.31 8.67
CA HIS A 155 4.68 0.86 9.56
C HIS A 155 6.02 0.95 8.82
N VAL A 156 6.60 2.15 8.80
CA VAL A 156 7.97 2.46 8.35
C VAL A 156 8.97 2.17 9.46
N LEU A 157 8.62 2.51 10.71
CA LEU A 157 9.30 2.16 11.94
C LEU A 157 8.56 1.02 12.64
N TYR A 158 9.25 -0.09 12.88
CA TYR A 158 8.70 -1.28 13.51
C TYR A 158 9.77 -2.05 14.27
N GLU A 159 9.36 -2.64 15.39
CA GLU A 159 10.25 -3.29 16.34
C GLU A 159 10.46 -4.78 16.08
N ASN A 160 9.45 -5.45 15.52
CA ASN A 160 9.45 -6.90 15.38
C ASN A 160 10.02 -7.36 14.03
N VAL A 161 10.77 -8.45 14.05
CA VAL A 161 11.16 -9.17 12.85
C VAL A 161 9.90 -9.74 12.20
N ARG A 162 9.76 -9.50 10.89
CA ARG A 162 8.57 -9.88 10.11
C ARG A 162 7.27 -9.30 10.68
N GLU A 163 7.33 -8.09 11.25
CA GLU A 163 6.14 -7.31 11.64
C GLU A 163 5.09 -7.33 10.50
N PRO A 164 3.90 -7.93 10.69
CA PRO A 164 2.89 -8.08 9.64
C PRO A 164 2.48 -6.76 8.95
N VAL A 165 2.47 -5.65 9.70
CA VAL A 165 2.10 -4.33 9.16
C VAL A 165 3.28 -3.53 8.61
N GLN A 166 4.51 -4.04 8.65
CA GLN A 166 5.64 -3.31 8.06
C GLN A 166 5.39 -3.07 6.57
N TRP A 167 5.83 -1.91 6.07
CA TRP A 167 5.79 -1.61 4.64
C TRP A 167 6.66 -2.59 3.86
N THR A 168 6.27 -2.91 2.64
CA THR A 168 7.09 -3.60 1.66
C THR A 168 6.87 -2.96 0.30
N LEU A 169 7.88 -3.05 -0.56
CA LEU A 169 7.74 -2.71 -1.96
C LEU A 169 7.40 -4.00 -2.72
N GLU A 170 6.20 -4.07 -3.28
CA GLU A 170 5.69 -5.28 -3.90
C GLU A 170 5.56 -5.10 -5.41
N ARG A 171 6.01 -6.12 -6.17
CA ARG A 171 5.87 -6.17 -7.62
C ARG A 171 4.42 -6.47 -8.02
N MET A 172 3.87 -5.66 -8.91
CA MET A 172 2.55 -5.88 -9.50
C MET A 172 2.58 -7.03 -10.49
N ASP A 173 3.50 -6.95 -11.46
CA ASP A 173 3.90 -8.06 -12.31
C ASP A 173 5.16 -8.73 -11.76
N ASN A 174 5.05 -10.02 -11.48
CA ASN A 174 6.17 -10.81 -10.96
C ASN A 174 7.25 -11.07 -12.01
N GLU A 175 6.98 -10.87 -13.30
CA GLU A 175 7.95 -11.02 -14.39
C GLU A 175 8.90 -9.82 -14.53
N LEU A 176 8.52 -8.67 -14.00
CA LEU A 176 9.33 -7.46 -14.00
C LEU A 176 10.04 -7.25 -12.65
N GLY A 177 11.08 -6.42 -12.61
CA GLY A 177 11.76 -6.01 -11.37
C GLY A 177 10.96 -4.98 -10.56
N HIS A 178 11.56 -4.46 -9.48
CA HIS A 178 11.03 -3.33 -8.72
C HIS A 178 11.26 -2.01 -9.48
N ASN A 179 10.57 -1.90 -10.62
CA ASN A 179 10.61 -0.73 -11.47
C ASN A 179 9.57 0.29 -11.01
N LYS A 180 9.80 1.58 -11.26
CA LYS A 180 8.91 2.68 -10.82
C LYS A 180 7.42 2.47 -11.15
N ASP A 181 7.12 1.86 -12.30
CA ASP A 181 5.74 1.64 -12.79
C ASP A 181 5.21 0.22 -12.49
N ASN A 182 5.98 -0.60 -11.77
CA ASN A 182 5.65 -2.00 -11.46
C ASN A 182 5.57 -2.28 -9.96
N VAL A 183 5.51 -1.25 -9.11
CA VAL A 183 5.55 -1.44 -7.66
C VAL A 183 4.43 -0.72 -6.94
N VAL A 184 3.98 -1.32 -5.84
CA VAL A 184 3.06 -0.73 -4.89
C VAL A 184 3.58 -0.91 -3.47
N ILE A 185 3.14 -0.05 -2.56
CA ILE A 185 3.37 -0.25 -1.13
C ILE A 185 2.31 -1.21 -0.58
N ALA A 186 2.77 -2.30 0.04
CA ALA A 186 1.90 -3.28 0.68
C ALA A 186 2.46 -3.65 2.05
N CYS A 187 1.59 -4.02 2.99
CA CYS A 187 2.06 -4.60 4.24
C CYS A 187 2.65 -6.00 3.99
N LEU A 188 3.63 -6.39 4.79
CA LEU A 188 4.28 -7.70 4.66
C LEU A 188 3.26 -8.85 4.71
N ASN A 189 2.24 -8.76 5.55
CA ASN A 189 1.20 -9.76 5.61
C ASN A 189 0.52 -9.96 4.24
N CYS A 190 0.11 -8.88 3.59
CA CYS A 190 -0.56 -8.97 2.29
C CYS A 190 0.38 -9.52 1.22
N ASN A 191 1.62 -9.05 1.17
CA ASN A 191 2.63 -9.50 0.21
C ASN A 191 2.89 -11.01 0.31
N LEU A 192 3.10 -11.53 1.53
CA LEU A 192 3.32 -12.96 1.76
C LEU A 192 2.10 -13.83 1.45
N HIS A 193 0.88 -13.29 1.55
CA HIS A 193 -0.36 -14.01 1.26
C HIS A 193 -0.70 -13.99 -0.23
N ARG A 194 -0.43 -12.88 -0.95
CA ARG A 194 -0.63 -12.83 -2.40
C ARG A 194 0.25 -13.85 -3.11
N LYS A 195 1.53 -13.92 -2.75
CA LYS A 195 2.53 -14.79 -3.39
C LYS A 195 2.58 -14.55 -4.92
N THR A 196 2.06 -15.51 -5.70
CA THR A 196 2.02 -15.50 -7.16
C THR A 196 0.61 -15.22 -7.70
N MET A 197 -0.39 -15.00 -6.84
CA MET A 197 -1.74 -14.66 -7.27
C MET A 197 -1.73 -13.33 -8.03
N HIS A 198 -2.51 -13.24 -9.11
CA HIS A 198 -2.67 -11.98 -9.84
C HIS A 198 -3.15 -10.86 -8.89
N TYR A 199 -2.51 -9.70 -8.95
CA TYR A 199 -2.70 -8.64 -7.97
C TYR A 199 -4.15 -8.17 -7.90
N GLU A 200 -4.85 -8.06 -9.04
CA GLU A 200 -6.25 -7.63 -9.12
C GLU A 200 -7.20 -8.60 -8.43
N ARG A 201 -6.97 -9.91 -8.60
CA ARG A 201 -7.79 -10.95 -7.96
C ARG A 201 -7.63 -10.87 -6.44
N TYR A 202 -6.39 -10.70 -5.99
CA TYR A 202 -6.11 -10.58 -4.57
C TYR A 202 -6.69 -9.29 -3.99
N LEU A 203 -6.52 -8.16 -4.67
CA LEU A 203 -7.10 -6.85 -4.34
C LEU A 203 -8.61 -6.94 -4.19
N PHE A 204 -9.29 -7.52 -5.18
CA PHE A 204 -10.75 -7.70 -5.16
C PHE A 204 -11.20 -8.45 -3.91
N THR A 205 -10.56 -9.56 -3.57
CA THR A 205 -10.92 -10.33 -2.36
C THR A 205 -10.63 -9.58 -1.06
N LYS A 206 -9.60 -8.72 -1.02
CA LYS A 206 -9.22 -7.98 0.19
C LYS A 206 -10.09 -6.75 0.46
N GLN A 207 -10.67 -6.17 -0.57
CA GLN A 207 -11.53 -4.99 -0.47
C GLN A 207 -13.03 -5.32 -0.58
N MET A 208 -13.38 -6.60 -0.66
CA MET A 208 -14.76 -7.04 -0.68
C MET A 208 -15.40 -6.84 0.70
N ASN A 209 -16.53 -6.14 0.73
CA ASN A 209 -17.39 -6.04 1.91
C ASN A 209 -18.61 -6.94 1.69
N ILE A 210 -18.82 -7.88 2.61
CA ILE A 210 -20.02 -8.71 2.64
C ILE A 210 -20.95 -8.12 3.68
N VAL A 211 -22.05 -7.51 3.23
CA VAL A 211 -23.08 -6.97 4.10
C VAL A 211 -24.22 -7.98 4.17
N LYS A 212 -24.56 -8.41 5.38
CA LYS A 212 -25.75 -9.22 5.61
C LYS A 212 -26.95 -8.29 5.72
N THR A 213 -27.90 -8.41 4.80
CA THR A 213 -29.19 -7.71 4.87
C THR A 213 -30.20 -8.62 5.58
N GLU A 214 -30.93 -8.07 6.55
CA GLU A 214 -32.13 -8.73 7.08
C GLU A 214 -33.30 -8.43 6.12
N ASN A 215 -34.01 -9.48 5.69
CA ASN A 215 -35.19 -9.31 4.84
C ASN A 215 -36.28 -8.54 5.61
N ARG A 216 -36.85 -7.51 4.97
CA ARG A 216 -38.15 -6.93 5.37
C ARG A 216 -39.29 -7.82 4.88
#